data_AF-A0A5A9EY11-F1
#
_entry.id   AF-A0A5A9EY11-F1
#
_cell.length_a   1.000
_cell.length_b   1.000
_cell.length_c   1.000
_cell.angle_alpha   90.00
_cell.angle_beta   90.00
_cell.angle_gamma   90.00
#
_symmetry.space_group_name_H-M   'P 1'
#
loop_
_entity.id
_entity.type
_entity.pdbx_description
1 polymer ?
#
loop_
_entity_poly.entity_id
_entity_poly.type
_entity_poly.pdbx_seq_one_letter_code
_entity_poly.pdbx_strand_id
1 'polypeptide(L)'
;MCRDARIITLNWRDENYGPLHLAAGFRYQVEPPLSATGVLKVNRLFRRHHFGFNPHRMSWIAEGRQGAPENMIQELKAKGYQVVNNGCVPDGVQA
;
A
#
# COMPACT_ATOMS: atom_id res chain seq x y z
N MET A 1 5.82 -5.04 27.17
CA MET A 1 4.76 -4.22 26.57
C MET A 1 4.39 -4.83 25.23
N CYS A 2 3.29 -5.57 25.14
CA CYS A 2 2.74 -6.00 23.87
C CYS A 2 2.33 -4.72 23.13
N ARG A 3 3.07 -4.31 22.09
CA ARG A 3 2.58 -3.30 21.16
C ARG A 3 1.40 -3.96 20.46
N ASP A 4 0.19 -3.46 20.67
CA ASP A 4 -0.96 -3.89 19.88
C ASP A 4 -0.57 -3.82 18.40
N ALA A 5 -0.66 -4.96 17.72
CA ALA A 5 -0.31 -5.06 16.31
C ALA A 5 -1.26 -4.16 15.53
N ARG A 6 -0.71 -3.18 14.80
CA ARG A 6 -1.53 -2.29 13.97
C ARG A 6 -1.88 -3.02 12.69
N ILE A 7 -3.15 -3.07 12.33
CA ILE A 7 -3.60 -3.68 11.08
C ILE A 7 -3.57 -2.60 10.00
N ILE A 8 -2.93 -2.87 8.86
CA ILE A 8 -3.03 -2.06 7.65
C ILE A 8 -3.67 -2.87 6.54
N THR A 9 -4.86 -2.46 6.13
CA THR A 9 -5.60 -3.10 5.04
C THR A 9 -5.29 -2.37 3.74
N LEU A 10 -4.72 -3.09 2.78
CA LEU A 10 -4.46 -2.63 1.41
C LEU A 10 -5.56 -3.18 0.50
N ASN A 11 -6.45 -2.31 0.05
CA ASN A 11 -7.52 -2.63 -0.88
C ASN A 11 -7.01 -2.39 -2.30
N TRP A 12 -6.48 -3.45 -2.92
CA TRP A 12 -5.92 -3.46 -4.26
C TRP A 12 -7.02 -3.37 -5.32
N ARG A 13 -6.68 -2.70 -6.42
CA ARG A 13 -7.59 -2.40 -7.52
C ARG A 13 -6.89 -2.77 -8.82
N ASP A 14 -7.68 -3.33 -9.74
CA ASP A 14 -7.29 -3.40 -11.14
C ASP A 14 -7.39 -1.98 -11.72
N GLU A 15 -6.26 -1.27 -11.73
CA GLU A 15 -6.15 0.06 -12.31
C GLU A 15 -5.64 -0.05 -13.77
N ASN A 16 -6.33 -0.83 -14.60
CA ASN A 16 -6.23 -0.75 -16.05
C ASN A 16 -6.88 0.56 -16.55
N TYR A 17 -6.18 1.70 -16.39
CA TYR A 17 -6.65 3.01 -16.82
C TYR A 17 -5.70 3.64 -17.84
N GLY A 18 -6.04 3.55 -19.13
CA GLY A 18 -5.28 4.16 -20.22
C GLY A 18 -4.00 3.38 -20.60
N PRO A 19 -3.01 4.01 -21.26
CA PRO A 19 -1.82 3.33 -21.80
C PRO A 19 -0.91 2.69 -20.73
N LEU A 20 -1.18 2.95 -19.44
CA LEU A 20 -0.58 2.26 -18.30
C LEU A 20 -1.31 0.94 -18.05
N HIS A 21 -1.23 0.05 -19.03
CA HIS A 21 -1.67 -1.33 -18.85
C HIS A 21 -0.81 -1.94 -17.72
N LEU A 22 -1.44 -2.55 -16.71
CA LEU A 22 -0.79 -3.30 -15.61
C LEU A 22 -0.28 -2.52 -14.38
N ALA A 23 -0.72 -1.28 -14.12
CA ALA A 23 -0.31 -0.57 -12.91
C ALA A 23 -1.05 -1.08 -11.66
N ALA A 24 -0.32 -1.64 -10.68
CA ALA A 24 -0.87 -2.00 -9.38
C ALA A 24 -1.31 -0.74 -8.61
N GLY A 25 -2.57 -0.67 -8.19
CA GLY A 25 -3.08 0.44 -7.39
C GLY A 25 -3.84 -0.01 -6.14
N PHE A 26 -3.82 0.79 -5.07
CA PHE A 26 -4.53 0.46 -3.84
C PHE A 26 -5.01 1.68 -3.04
N ARG A 27 -5.99 1.45 -2.16
CA ARG A 27 -6.35 2.33 -1.04
C ARG A 27 -5.94 1.65 0.25
N TYR A 28 -5.64 2.42 1.29
CA TYR A 28 -5.28 1.85 2.58
C TYR A 28 -6.13 2.38 3.74
N GLN A 29 -6.33 1.51 4.73
CA GLN A 29 -6.93 1.82 6.02
C GLN A 29 -6.03 1.25 7.11
N VAL A 30 -5.92 1.95 8.25
CA VAL A 30 -5.11 1.51 9.39
C VAL A 30 -5.97 1.49 10.65
N GLU A 31 -5.89 0.38 11.39
CA GLU A 31 -6.59 0.18 12.65
C GLU A 31 -5.57 -0.14 13.77
N PRO A 32 -5.57 0.62 14.87
CA PRO A 32 -6.35 1.85 15.11
C PRO A 32 -5.92 3.03 14.21
N PRO A 33 -6.76 4.06 14.04
CA PRO A 33 -6.45 5.23 13.22
C PRO A 33 -5.12 5.89 13.62
N LEU A 34 -4.35 6.30 12.60
CA LEU A 34 -3.07 6.95 12.81
C LEU A 34 -3.24 8.45 13.11
N SER A 35 -2.30 9.00 13.89
CA SER A 35 -2.13 10.46 13.96
C SER A 35 -1.68 11.02 12.61
N ALA A 36 -1.81 12.34 12.41
CA ALA A 36 -1.35 13.01 11.20
C ALA A 36 0.13 12.69 10.87
N THR A 37 1.00 12.66 11.88
CA THR A 37 2.41 12.27 11.70
C THR A 37 2.56 10.80 11.30
N GLY A 38 1.72 9.91 11.82
CA GLY A 38 1.68 8.50 11.44
C GLY A 38 1.29 8.33 9.97
N VAL A 39 0.23 9.02 9.53
CA VAL A 39 -0.21 9.06 8.13
C VAL A 39 0.91 9.53 7.22
N LEU A 40 1.62 10.62 7.57
CA LEU A 40 2.75 11.12 6.78
C LEU A 40 3.90 10.11 6.66
N LYS A 41 4.18 9.33 7.73
CA LYS A 41 5.21 8.28 7.71
C LYS A 41 4.83 7.13 6.77
N VAL A 42 3.58 6.70 6.80
CA VAL A 42 3.06 5.65 5.91
C VAL A 42 3.06 6.13 4.45
N ASN A 43 2.57 7.35 4.19
CA ASN A 43 2.60 7.94 2.85
C ASN A 43 4.03 8.09 2.31
N ARG A 44 5.01 8.44 3.16
CA ARG A 44 6.42 8.50 2.77
C ARG A 44 6.98 7.12 2.43
N LEU A 45 6.56 6.07 3.12
CA LEU A 45 6.92 4.70 2.80
C LEU A 45 6.43 4.32 1.41
N PHE A 46 5.16 4.58 1.09
CA PHE A 46 4.62 4.28 -0.24
C PHE A 46 5.38 4.97 -1.36
N ARG A 47 5.70 6.26 -1.20
CA ARG A 47 6.53 7.00 -2.17
C ARG A 47 7.93 6.40 -2.33
N ARG A 48 8.55 5.91 -1.26
CA ARG A 48 9.86 5.25 -1.32
C ARG A 48 9.80 3.96 -2.14
N HIS A 49 8.67 3.27 -2.10
CA HIS A 49 8.40 2.08 -2.91
C HIS A 49 7.75 2.41 -4.26
N HIS A 50 7.94 3.63 -4.77
CA HIS A 50 7.50 4.04 -6.11
C HIS A 50 5.99 3.98 -6.34
N PHE A 51 5.22 4.30 -5.30
CA PHE A 51 3.79 4.57 -5.43
C PHE A 51 3.51 6.07 -5.39
N GLY A 52 2.89 6.58 -6.45
CA GLY A 52 2.38 7.94 -6.55
C GLY A 52 0.93 8.02 -6.07
N PHE A 53 0.56 9.09 -5.36
CA PHE A 53 -0.84 9.30 -4.97
C PHE A 53 -1.60 10.03 -6.08
N ASN A 54 -2.67 9.41 -6.58
CA ASN A 54 -3.59 10.03 -7.53
C ASN A 54 -4.83 10.58 -6.81
N PRO A 55 -4.97 11.92 -6.69
CA PRO A 55 -6.08 12.53 -5.95
C PRO A 55 -7.44 12.32 -6.64
N HIS A 56 -7.49 12.21 -7.96
CA HIS A 56 -8.76 11.97 -8.67
C HIS A 56 -9.32 10.57 -8.43
N ARG A 57 -8.47 9.61 -8.07
CA ARG A 57 -8.86 8.22 -7.78
C ARG A 57 -8.87 7.91 -6.28
N MET A 58 -8.27 8.79 -5.48
CA MET A 58 -7.97 8.58 -4.07
C MET A 58 -7.22 7.26 -3.86
N SER A 59 -6.27 6.95 -4.75
CA SER A 59 -5.50 5.69 -4.78
C SER A 59 -4.00 5.97 -4.82
N TRP A 60 -3.21 5.04 -4.30
CA TRP A 60 -1.78 4.91 -4.54
C TRP A 60 -1.55 4.02 -5.75
N ILE A 61 -0.75 4.45 -6.72
CA ILE A 61 -0.56 3.76 -8.01
C ILE A 61 0.93 3.54 -8.23
N ALA A 62 1.32 2.33 -8.61
CA ALA A 62 2.70 1.98 -8.91
C ALA A 62 3.20 2.72 -10.16
N GLU A 63 4.38 3.35 -10.07
CA GLU A 63 5.00 4.13 -11.14
C GLU A 63 5.88 3.27 -12.09
N GLY A 64 5.58 1.97 -12.23
CA GLY A 64 6.18 1.12 -13.26
C GLY A 64 7.43 0.31 -12.90
N ARG A 65 7.77 0.14 -11.61
CA ARG A 65 8.86 -0.79 -11.18
C ARG A 65 8.33 -2.16 -10.76
N GLN A 66 8.89 -3.23 -11.33
CA GLN A 66 8.63 -4.61 -10.91
C GLN A 66 9.10 -4.82 -9.46
N GLY A 67 8.32 -5.56 -8.65
CA GLY A 67 8.64 -5.89 -7.25
C GLY A 67 8.32 -4.78 -6.21
N ALA A 68 7.81 -3.62 -6.64
CA ALA A 68 7.41 -2.54 -5.73
C ALA A 68 6.36 -2.94 -4.67
N PRO A 69 5.27 -3.68 -5.01
CA PRO A 69 4.28 -4.13 -4.03
C PRO A 69 4.85 -5.01 -2.92
N GLU A 70 5.69 -6.00 -3.27
CA GLU A 70 6.23 -6.96 -2.32
C GLU A 70 7.19 -6.31 -1.32
N ASN A 71 8.14 -5.51 -1.82
CA ASN A 71 9.09 -4.78 -0.98
C ASN A 71 8.40 -3.82 -0.01
N MET A 72 7.32 -3.15 -0.47
CA MET A 72 6.50 -2.29 0.37
C MET A 72 5.85 -3.07 1.51
N ILE A 73 5.26 -4.23 1.22
CA ILE A 73 4.60 -5.09 2.21
C ILE A 73 5.60 -5.63 3.23
N GLN A 74 6.79 -6.06 2.78
CA GLN A 74 7.84 -6.49 3.70
C GLN A 74 8.30 -5.36 4.63
N GLU A 75 8.43 -4.12 4.12
CA GLU A 75 8.77 -2.98 4.98
C GLU A 75 7.64 -2.65 5.98
N LEU A 76 6.37 -2.77 5.57
CA LEU A 76 5.24 -2.60 6.49
C LEU A 76 5.26 -3.64 7.62
N LYS A 77 5.46 -4.92 7.27
CA LYS A 77 5.60 -6.01 8.26
C LYS A 77 6.79 -5.77 9.19
N ALA A 78 7.94 -5.36 8.67
CA ALA A 78 9.13 -5.02 9.46
C ALA A 78 8.91 -3.82 10.42
N LYS A 79 7.97 -2.91 10.10
CA LYS A 79 7.57 -1.81 10.98
C LYS A 79 6.51 -2.20 12.03
N GLY A 80 6.12 -3.48 12.06
CA GLY A 80 5.17 -4.02 13.03
C GLY A 80 3.70 -3.86 12.64
N TYR A 81 3.41 -3.66 11.35
CA TYR A 81 2.05 -3.73 10.85
C TYR A 81 1.68 -5.17 10.50
N GLN A 82 0.47 -5.58 10.86
CA GLN A 82 -0.20 -6.72 10.26
C GLN A 82 -0.83 -6.26 8.95
N VAL A 83 -0.31 -6.73 7.82
CA VAL A 83 -0.81 -6.35 6.50
C VAL A 83 -1.94 -7.28 6.10
N VAL A 84 -3.06 -6.72 5.67
CA VAL A 84 -4.20 -7.44 5.08
C VAL A 84 -4.37 -6.98 3.65
N ASN A 85 -4.36 -7.89 2.68
CA ASN A 85 -4.52 -7.59 1.26
C ASN A 85 -5.92 -8.01 0.78
N ASN A 86 -6.66 -7.07 0.18
CA ASN A 86 -7.99 -7.30 -0.37
C ASN A 86 -8.05 -6.89 -1.85
N GLY A 87 -9.04 -7.40 -2.59
CA GLY A 87 -9.33 -6.97 -3.96
C GLY A 87 -8.44 -7.64 -5.01
N CYS A 88 -8.07 -6.90 -6.06
CA CYS A 88 -7.24 -7.39 -7.17
C CYS A 88 -5.75 -7.35 -6.77
N VAL A 89 -5.37 -8.22 -5.83
CA VAL A 89 -3.99 -8.28 -5.31
C VAL A 89 -3.01 -8.62 -6.45
N PRO A 90 -1.93 -7.83 -6.64
CA PRO A 90 -0.94 -8.11 -7.68
C PRO A 90 -0.25 -9.47 -7.48
N ASP A 91 0.08 -10.13 -8.59
CA ASP A 91 0.86 -11.38 -8.57
C ASP A 91 2.18 -11.21 -7.81
N GLY A 92 2.54 -12.20 -6.99
CA GLY A 92 3.72 -12.17 -6.13
C GLY A 92 3.49 -11.57 -4.74
N VAL A 93 2.38 -10.86 -4.52
CA VAL A 93 1.94 -10.48 -3.17
C VAL A 93 1.10 -11.62 -2.58
N GLN A 94 1.67 -12.43 -1.70
CA GLN A 94 0.89 -13.44 -0.96
C GLN A 94 -0.08 -12.75 0.02
N ALA A 95 -1.30 -13.30 0.08
CA ALA A 95 -2.38 -12.87 0.97
C ALA A 95 -1.97 -12.91 2.45
#